data_AF-A0A1F3V743-F1
#
_entry.id   AF-A0A1F3V743-F1
#
_cell.length_a   1.000
_cell.length_b   1.000
_cell.length_c   1.000
_cell.angle_alpha   90.00
_cell.angle_beta   90.00
_cell.angle_gamma   90.00
#
_symmetry.space_group_name_H-M   'P 1'
#
loop_
_entity.id
_entity.type
_entity.pdbx_description
1 polymer ?
#
loop_
_entity_poly.entity_id
_entity_poly.type
_entity_poly.pdbx_seq_one_letter_code
_entity_poly.pdbx_strand_id
1 'polypeptide(L)'
;MLITKAHGKENYNKDHCYQYDIRINNFAQDLKEAGLTQSTVDTLKVSDFEFKYLDKSDVDTCSIIKAFIIRHEWLGKMPHRPTHRFIATYKGIIAGVIIMATPNAFSNLLGKENRDKEKLISRGACISWSPKNLGSALVMFSIRWMVKNTPYRFFTAYSDTKARELGTIYQACNFTYLGQSS
;
A
#
# COMPACT_ATOMS: atom_id res chain seq x y z
N MET A 1 -13.72 -0.33 0.96
CA MET A 1 -14.28 0.52 2.02
C MET A 1 -13.16 1.40 2.56
N LEU A 2 -13.30 2.73 2.56
CA LEU A 2 -12.28 3.66 3.03
C LEU A 2 -12.79 4.41 4.28
N ILE A 3 -11.98 4.39 5.34
CA ILE A 3 -12.20 5.13 6.58
C ILE A 3 -11.03 6.11 6.75
N THR A 4 -11.16 7.22 7.46
CA THR A 4 -10.00 8.09 7.75
C THR A 4 -9.66 8.06 9.23
N LYS A 5 -8.53 7.43 9.58
CA LYS A 5 -7.91 7.52 10.91
C LYS A 5 -6.52 6.89 10.89
N ALA A 6 -5.49 7.70 11.10
CA ALA A 6 -4.14 7.24 11.39
C ALA A 6 -3.38 8.30 12.20
N HIS A 7 -2.45 7.85 13.05
CA HIS A 7 -1.62 8.71 13.90
C HIS A 7 -0.21 8.72 13.30
N GLY A 8 0.06 9.70 12.42
CA GLY A 8 1.36 9.96 11.81
C GLY A 8 2.29 10.87 12.62
N LYS A 9 3.47 11.14 12.04
CA LYS A 9 4.46 12.08 12.58
C LYS A 9 3.83 13.46 12.75
N GLU A 10 4.02 14.09 13.90
CA GLU A 10 3.51 15.43 14.16
C GLU A 10 4.23 16.43 13.23
N ASN A 11 3.45 17.25 12.52
CA ASN A 11 3.88 18.44 11.76
C ASN A 11 4.43 18.24 10.33
N TYR A 12 3.66 17.59 9.43
CA TYR A 12 3.88 17.75 7.98
C TYR A 12 3.05 18.93 7.44
N ASN A 13 3.72 19.98 6.97
CA ASN A 13 3.13 21.29 6.64
C ASN A 13 3.26 21.71 5.17
N LYS A 14 3.79 20.83 4.30
CA LYS A 14 3.94 21.12 2.87
C LYS A 14 2.60 21.14 2.13
N ASP A 15 2.56 21.76 0.95
CA ASP A 15 1.37 21.95 0.10
C ASP A 15 0.87 20.67 -0.61
N HIS A 16 1.71 19.64 -0.71
CA HIS A 16 1.44 18.36 -1.37
C HIS A 16 1.44 17.18 -0.39
N CYS A 17 0.93 16.00 -0.78
CA CYS A 17 0.88 14.82 0.11
C CYS A 17 2.26 14.22 0.41
N TYR A 18 2.41 13.61 1.58
CA TYR A 18 3.69 13.05 2.02
C TYR A 18 4.28 12.01 1.07
N GLN A 19 3.45 11.14 0.50
CA GLN A 19 3.94 10.14 -0.46
C GLN A 19 4.58 10.78 -1.69
N TYR A 20 4.10 11.96 -2.11
CA TYR A 20 4.71 12.71 -3.20
C TYR A 20 6.05 13.32 -2.78
N ASP A 21 6.16 13.83 -1.56
CA ASP A 21 7.41 14.38 -1.01
C ASP A 21 8.50 13.30 -0.91
N ILE A 22 8.17 12.14 -0.32
CA ILE A 22 9.10 10.99 -0.27
C ILE A 22 9.49 10.51 -1.66
N ARG A 23 8.56 10.56 -2.62
CA ARG A 23 8.86 10.28 -4.01
C ARG A 23 9.99 11.17 -4.52
N ILE A 24 9.89 12.48 -4.35
CA ILE A 24 10.91 13.43 -4.81
C ILE A 24 12.22 13.21 -4.07
N ASN A 25 12.17 13.14 -2.74
CA ASN A 25 13.37 13.09 -1.90
C ASN A 25 14.18 11.80 -2.09
N ASN A 26 13.50 10.67 -2.29
CA ASN A 26 14.18 9.38 -2.47
C ASN A 26 14.53 9.09 -3.93
N PHE A 27 14.04 9.87 -4.89
CA PHE A 27 14.10 9.55 -6.32
C PHE A 27 15.50 9.23 -6.85
N ALA A 28 16.46 10.13 -6.62
CA ALA A 28 17.82 9.97 -7.13
C ALA A 28 18.52 8.74 -6.52
N GLN A 29 18.31 8.50 -5.22
CA GLN A 29 18.91 7.38 -4.52
C GLN A 29 18.26 6.05 -4.94
N ASP A 30 16.93 6.00 -5.03
CA ASP A 30 16.20 4.80 -5.46
C ASP A 30 16.51 4.43 -6.91
N LEU A 31 16.70 5.41 -7.80
CA LEU A 31 17.15 5.18 -9.18
C LEU A 31 18.54 4.54 -9.21
N LYS A 32 19.47 5.10 -8.43
CA LYS A 32 20.86 4.60 -8.34
C LYS A 32 20.89 3.18 -7.79
N GLU A 33 20.16 2.91 -6.70
CA GLU A 33 20.06 1.57 -6.10
C GLU A 33 19.41 0.56 -7.04
N ALA A 34 18.45 0.98 -7.86
CA ALA A 34 17.82 0.13 -8.86
C ALA A 34 18.67 -0.06 -10.13
N GLY A 35 19.76 0.70 -10.29
CA GLY A 35 20.57 0.70 -11.52
C GLY A 35 19.78 1.18 -12.75
N LEU A 36 18.82 2.08 -12.55
CA LEU A 36 17.93 2.58 -13.61
C LEU A 36 18.29 4.00 -14.03
N THR A 37 18.02 4.31 -15.30
CA THR A 37 18.11 5.66 -15.84
C THR A 37 16.76 6.35 -15.82
N GLN A 38 16.79 7.69 -15.82
CA GLN A 38 15.58 8.50 -15.99
C GLN A 38 14.78 8.10 -17.23
N SER A 39 15.47 7.96 -18.37
CA SER A 39 14.87 7.58 -19.65
C SER A 39 14.16 6.23 -19.60
N THR A 40 14.68 5.28 -18.81
CA THR A 40 14.01 3.99 -18.60
C THR A 40 12.71 4.21 -17.84
N VAL A 41 12.79 4.93 -16.72
CA VAL A 41 11.68 5.15 -15.80
C VAL A 41 10.52 5.91 -16.44
N ASP A 42 10.81 6.91 -17.27
CA ASP A 42 9.81 7.72 -17.97
C ASP A 42 8.93 6.90 -18.91
N THR A 43 9.42 5.74 -19.37
CA THR A 43 8.70 4.85 -20.28
C THR A 43 7.99 3.69 -19.58
N LEU A 44 8.19 3.51 -18.27
CA LEU A 44 7.64 2.38 -17.53
C LEU A 44 6.12 2.41 -17.48
N LYS A 45 5.52 1.27 -17.78
CA LYS A 45 4.09 1.02 -17.69
C LYS A 45 3.84 -0.01 -16.60
N VAL A 46 2.62 0.00 -16.07
CA VAL A 46 2.20 -1.00 -15.07
C VAL A 46 2.33 -2.44 -15.59
N SER A 47 2.18 -2.65 -16.90
CA SER A 47 2.35 -3.95 -17.56
C SER A 47 3.76 -4.52 -17.48
N ASP A 48 4.76 -3.69 -17.18
CA ASP A 48 6.16 -4.11 -17.10
C ASP A 48 6.49 -4.72 -15.72
N PHE A 49 5.53 -4.71 -14.79
CA PHE A 49 5.69 -5.19 -13.43
C PHE A 49 5.03 -6.54 -13.23
N GLU A 50 5.70 -7.41 -12.51
CA GLU A 50 5.15 -8.67 -12.04
C GLU A 50 4.51 -8.49 -10.66
N PHE A 51 3.28 -8.98 -10.50
CA PHE A 51 2.58 -8.93 -9.21
C PHE A 51 2.55 -10.31 -8.57
N LYS A 52 2.91 -10.38 -7.28
CA LYS A 52 3.03 -11.66 -6.55
C LYS A 52 2.44 -11.56 -5.15
N TYR A 53 1.80 -12.64 -4.71
CA TYR A 53 1.54 -12.89 -3.29
C TYR A 53 2.81 -13.51 -2.68
N LEU A 54 3.09 -13.18 -1.42
CA LEU A 54 4.19 -13.76 -0.67
C LEU A 54 3.71 -14.39 0.63
N ASP A 55 4.09 -15.64 0.82
CA ASP A 55 3.88 -16.36 2.06
C ASP A 55 4.82 -15.84 3.16
N LYS A 56 4.40 -15.97 4.41
CA LYS A 56 5.22 -15.61 5.58
C LYS A 56 6.47 -16.49 5.73
N SER A 57 6.52 -17.65 5.09
CA SER A 57 7.67 -18.56 5.11
C SER A 57 8.86 -18.01 4.32
N ASP A 58 8.64 -17.07 3.39
CA ASP A 58 9.70 -16.35 2.70
C ASP A 58 10.25 -15.23 3.60
N VAL A 59 11.10 -15.63 4.56
CA VAL A 59 11.63 -14.76 5.60
C VAL A 59 12.52 -13.65 5.03
N ASP A 60 13.29 -13.96 3.98
CA ASP A 60 14.21 -13.02 3.34
C ASP A 60 13.43 -11.91 2.65
N THR A 61 12.45 -12.26 1.81
CA THR A 61 11.62 -11.25 1.14
C THR A 61 10.75 -10.49 2.14
N CYS A 62 10.28 -11.12 3.21
CA CYS A 62 9.58 -10.43 4.30
C CYS A 62 10.46 -9.37 4.99
N SER A 63 11.76 -9.61 5.12
CA SER A 63 12.71 -8.66 5.69
C SER A 63 12.92 -7.46 4.76
N ILE A 64 13.02 -7.70 3.45
CA ILE A 64 13.10 -6.64 2.43
C ILE A 64 11.81 -5.79 2.44
N ILE A 65 10.63 -6.42 2.50
CA ILE A 65 9.33 -5.74 2.60
C ILE A 65 9.27 -4.82 3.82
N LYS A 66 9.79 -5.29 4.96
CA LYS A 66 9.83 -4.48 6.19
C LYS A 66 10.68 -3.22 5.99
N ALA A 67 11.88 -3.37 5.44
CA ALA A 67 12.76 -2.24 5.15
C ALA A 67 12.10 -1.26 4.16
N PHE A 68 11.47 -1.78 3.11
CA PHE A 68 10.77 -0.99 2.10
C PHE A 68 9.63 -0.15 2.70
N ILE A 69 8.74 -0.76 3.50
CA ILE A 69 7.64 -0.04 4.13
C ILE A 69 8.16 1.04 5.08
N ILE A 70 9.16 0.73 5.91
CA ILE A 70 9.73 1.71 6.85
C ILE A 70 10.29 2.94 6.11
N ARG A 71 10.92 2.73 4.94
CA ARG A 71 11.54 3.81 4.15
C ARG A 71 10.53 4.64 3.35
N HIS A 72 9.47 4.02 2.83
CA HIS A 72 8.59 4.67 1.84
C HIS A 72 7.16 4.96 2.33
N GLU A 73 6.74 4.43 3.46
CA GLU A 73 5.38 4.63 4.00
C GLU A 73 5.36 5.68 5.12
N TRP A 74 4.28 6.47 5.19
CA TRP A 74 4.10 7.60 6.10
C TRP A 74 4.28 7.27 7.59
N LEU A 75 3.67 6.19 8.06
CA LEU A 75 3.78 5.78 9.46
C LEU A 75 5.17 5.24 9.79
N GLY A 76 5.99 4.89 8.80
CA GLY A 76 7.38 4.46 8.94
C GLY A 76 7.53 3.19 9.79
N LYS A 77 6.47 2.38 9.89
CA LYS A 77 6.43 1.19 10.74
C LYS A 77 5.51 0.12 10.18
N MET A 78 5.89 -1.13 10.43
CA MET A 78 5.09 -2.29 10.07
C MET A 78 3.74 -2.31 10.81
N PRO A 79 2.68 -2.86 10.19
CA PRO A 79 1.40 -2.98 10.85
C PRO A 79 1.46 -4.07 11.93
N HIS A 80 0.55 -3.98 12.90
CA HIS A 80 0.38 -5.05 13.89
C HIS A 80 -0.25 -6.27 13.21
N ARG A 81 0.31 -7.46 13.44
CA ARG A 81 -0.19 -8.76 12.91
C ARG A 81 -0.40 -8.76 11.37
N PRO A 82 0.66 -8.58 10.57
CA PRO A 82 0.58 -8.74 9.12
C PRO A 82 0.23 -10.18 8.77
N THR A 83 -0.73 -10.36 7.86
CA THR A 83 -1.22 -11.70 7.48
C THR A 83 -0.97 -12.02 6.01
N HIS A 84 -1.08 -11.04 5.12
CA HIS A 84 -0.88 -11.22 3.69
C HIS A 84 -0.01 -10.08 3.16
N ARG A 85 0.91 -10.42 2.24
CA ARG A 85 1.87 -9.51 1.65
C ARG A 85 1.80 -9.67 0.14
N PHE A 86 1.79 -8.56 -0.56
CA PHE A 86 1.77 -8.51 -2.01
C PHE A 86 2.84 -7.55 -2.48
N ILE A 87 3.51 -7.91 -3.57
CA ILE A 87 4.58 -7.12 -4.15
C ILE A 87 4.34 -6.89 -5.63
N ALA A 88 4.83 -5.75 -6.10
CA ALA A 88 5.09 -5.49 -7.51
C ALA A 88 6.59 -5.42 -7.73
N THR A 89 7.10 -6.15 -8.72
CA THR A 89 8.54 -6.16 -9.04
C THR A 89 8.80 -5.80 -10.49
N TYR A 90 9.85 -5.02 -10.73
CA TYR A 90 10.39 -4.76 -12.06
C TYR A 90 11.80 -5.34 -12.13
N LYS A 91 12.02 -6.31 -13.04
CA LYS A 91 13.32 -7.01 -13.18
C LYS A 91 13.90 -7.52 -11.85
N GLY A 92 13.04 -8.07 -10.99
CA GLY A 92 13.42 -8.58 -9.67
C GLY A 92 13.52 -7.52 -8.55
N ILE A 93 13.41 -6.23 -8.87
CA ILE A 93 13.47 -5.13 -7.90
C ILE A 93 12.06 -4.83 -7.38
N ILE A 94 11.87 -4.81 -6.06
CA ILE A 94 10.58 -4.46 -5.45
C ILE A 94 10.28 -2.97 -5.71
N ALA A 95 9.16 -2.72 -6.35
CA ALA A 95 8.67 -1.40 -6.72
C ALA A 95 7.37 -1.01 -6.02
N GLY A 96 6.67 -1.98 -5.41
CA GLY A 96 5.47 -1.72 -4.65
C GLY A 96 5.19 -2.82 -3.66
N VAL A 97 4.61 -2.46 -2.53
CA VAL A 97 4.24 -3.37 -1.46
C VAL A 97 2.84 -3.02 -0.98
N ILE A 98 1.99 -4.04 -0.79
CA ILE A 98 0.73 -3.95 -0.04
C ILE A 98 0.75 -4.99 1.07
N ILE A 99 0.39 -4.58 2.29
CA ILE A 99 0.27 -5.47 3.45
C ILE A 99 -1.16 -5.41 3.98
N MET A 100 -1.78 -6.59 4.08
CA MET A 100 -3.07 -6.75 4.74
C MET A 100 -2.92 -7.38 6.12
N ALA A 101 -3.68 -6.86 7.07
CA ALA A 101 -3.69 -7.29 8.47
C ALA A 101 -5.12 -7.61 8.93
N THR A 102 -5.21 -8.24 10.09
CA THR A 102 -6.50 -8.33 10.79
C THR A 102 -6.86 -6.94 11.33
N PRO A 103 -8.08 -6.43 11.10
CA PRO A 103 -8.52 -5.17 11.68
C PRO A 103 -8.42 -5.20 13.22
N ASN A 104 -7.96 -4.10 13.83
CA ASN A 104 -7.95 -3.97 15.29
C ASN A 104 -9.36 -3.78 15.85
N ALA A 105 -10.19 -3.05 15.10
CA ALA A 105 -11.62 -2.94 15.30
C ALA A 105 -12.28 -3.37 14.00
N PHE A 106 -13.26 -4.26 14.11
CA PHE A 106 -14.05 -4.70 12.96
C PHE A 106 -15.17 -3.70 12.71
N SER A 107 -15.51 -3.49 11.45
CA SER A 107 -16.54 -2.56 11.06
C SER A 107 -17.93 -3.08 11.46
N ASN A 108 -18.61 -2.36 12.36
CA ASN A 108 -20.01 -2.66 12.69
C ASN A 108 -20.95 -2.47 11.49
N LEU A 109 -20.51 -1.76 10.46
CA LEU A 109 -21.27 -1.43 9.26
C LEU A 109 -21.52 -2.65 8.36
N LEU A 110 -20.75 -3.73 8.53
CA LEU A 110 -20.86 -4.93 7.71
C LEU A 110 -21.75 -6.02 8.34
N GLY A 111 -22.32 -5.75 9.52
CA GLY A 111 -23.03 -6.75 10.32
C GLY A 111 -22.05 -7.66 11.07
N LYS A 112 -22.45 -8.08 12.29
CA LYS A 112 -21.59 -8.91 13.17
C LYS A 112 -21.27 -10.27 12.54
N GLU A 113 -22.16 -10.77 11.70
CA GLU A 113 -22.10 -12.04 10.98
C GLU A 113 -21.08 -12.06 9.84
N ASN A 114 -20.58 -10.90 9.38
CA ASN A 114 -19.60 -10.81 8.30
C ASN A 114 -18.19 -10.43 8.79
N ARG A 115 -17.99 -10.43 10.10
CA ARG A 115 -16.73 -10.03 10.75
C ARG A 115 -15.52 -10.83 10.24
N ASP A 116 -15.70 -12.12 10.02
CA ASP A 116 -14.70 -13.06 9.52
C ASP A 116 -14.34 -12.85 8.03
N LYS A 117 -15.18 -12.11 7.30
CA LYS A 117 -14.99 -11.79 5.87
C LYS A 117 -14.31 -10.43 5.66
N GLU A 118 -14.04 -9.67 6.72
CA GLU A 118 -13.38 -8.37 6.64
C GLU A 118 -11.85 -8.49 6.68
N LYS A 119 -11.18 -7.69 5.84
CA LYS A 119 -9.73 -7.53 5.84
C LYS A 119 -9.30 -6.07 5.75
N LEU A 120 -8.29 -5.70 6.53
CA LEU A 120 -7.70 -4.37 6.50
C LEU A 120 -6.48 -4.33 5.56
N ILE A 121 -6.52 -3.46 4.55
CA ILE A 121 -5.34 -2.96 3.84
C ILE A 121 -4.62 -2.01 4.78
N SER A 122 -3.59 -2.52 5.44
CA SER A 122 -2.99 -1.84 6.60
C SER A 122 -1.83 -0.96 6.21
N ARG A 123 -1.02 -1.36 5.23
CA ARG A 123 0.10 -0.58 4.70
C ARG A 123 0.21 -0.74 3.20
N GLY A 124 0.73 0.29 2.57
CA GLY A 124 1.10 0.28 1.17
C GLY A 124 2.08 1.38 0.84
N ALA A 125 3.04 1.09 -0.04
CA ALA A 125 3.92 2.10 -0.60
C ALA A 125 4.38 1.66 -1.99
N CYS A 126 4.76 2.63 -2.82
CA CYS A 126 5.43 2.39 -4.08
C CYS A 126 6.77 3.13 -4.10
N ILE A 127 7.74 2.55 -4.79
CA ILE A 127 9.08 3.11 -4.95
C ILE A 127 8.98 4.42 -5.72
N SER A 128 9.92 5.32 -5.51
CA SER A 128 9.83 6.69 -6.03
C SER A 128 9.78 6.77 -7.57
N TRP A 129 10.36 5.81 -8.27
CA TRP A 129 10.38 5.75 -9.72
C TRP A 129 9.24 4.91 -10.33
N SER A 130 8.36 4.31 -9.53
CA SER A 130 7.22 3.55 -10.06
C SER A 130 6.28 4.41 -10.93
N PRO A 131 5.58 3.86 -11.92
CA PRO A 131 4.56 4.61 -12.64
C PRO A 131 3.39 4.98 -11.73
N LYS A 132 2.73 6.10 -12.00
CA LYS A 132 1.65 6.69 -11.18
C LYS A 132 0.55 5.69 -10.77
N ASN A 133 0.18 4.78 -11.66
CA ASN A 133 -0.93 3.84 -11.47
C ASN A 133 -0.51 2.49 -10.87
N LEU A 134 0.76 2.31 -10.48
CA LEU A 134 1.24 1.04 -9.91
C LEU A 134 0.51 0.70 -8.59
N GLY A 135 0.31 1.71 -7.72
CA GLY A 135 -0.32 1.51 -6.42
C GLY A 135 -1.76 1.00 -6.51
N SER A 136 -2.60 1.62 -7.33
CA SER A 136 -3.99 1.17 -7.54
C SER A 136 -4.05 -0.19 -8.22
N ALA A 137 -3.19 -0.45 -9.20
CA ALA A 137 -3.09 -1.75 -9.84
C ALA A 137 -2.71 -2.86 -8.85
N LEU A 138 -1.73 -2.61 -7.97
CA LEU A 138 -1.31 -3.56 -6.94
C LEU A 138 -2.37 -3.78 -5.87
N VAL A 139 -3.09 -2.73 -5.44
CA VAL A 139 -4.25 -2.87 -4.52
C VAL A 139 -5.30 -3.79 -5.13
N MET A 140 -5.70 -3.54 -6.38
CA MET A 140 -6.73 -4.35 -7.04
C MET A 140 -6.27 -5.78 -7.33
N PHE A 141 -5.00 -5.98 -7.68
CA PHE A 141 -4.41 -7.31 -7.77
C PHE A 141 -4.52 -8.05 -6.43
N SER A 142 -4.11 -7.39 -5.34
CA SER A 142 -4.12 -7.97 -3.99
C SER A 142 -5.53 -8.38 -3.57
N ILE A 143 -6.53 -7.52 -3.82
CA ILE A 143 -7.95 -7.82 -3.53
C ILE A 143 -8.43 -9.02 -4.35
N ARG A 144 -8.17 -9.05 -5.66
CA ARG A 144 -8.58 -10.18 -6.51
C ARG A 144 -7.95 -11.49 -6.07
N TRP A 145 -6.68 -11.46 -5.70
CA TRP A 145 -5.99 -12.64 -5.16
C TRP A 145 -6.66 -13.10 -3.86
N MET A 146 -6.97 -12.19 -2.94
CA MET A 146 -7.64 -12.51 -1.68
C MET A 146 -9.02 -13.13 -1.92
N VAL A 147 -9.84 -12.54 -2.80
CA VAL A 147 -11.18 -13.07 -3.11
C VAL A 147 -11.10 -14.49 -3.69
N LYS A 148 -10.11 -14.74 -4.56
CA LYS A 148 -9.91 -16.03 -5.21
C LYS A 148 -9.41 -17.12 -4.24
N ASN A 149 -8.52 -16.78 -3.31
CA ASN A 149 -7.78 -17.76 -2.51
C ASN A 149 -8.19 -17.84 -1.04
N THR A 150 -9.09 -16.96 -0.58
CA THR A 150 -9.48 -16.84 0.83
C THR A 150 -10.98 -16.57 0.95
N PRO A 151 -11.59 -16.68 2.14
CA PRO A 151 -13.00 -16.32 2.36
C PRO A 151 -13.25 -14.81 2.49
N TYR A 152 -12.22 -13.96 2.51
CA TYR A 152 -12.38 -12.51 2.71
C TYR A 152 -13.10 -11.82 1.53
N ARG A 153 -14.09 -10.98 1.82
CA ARG A 153 -14.92 -10.28 0.81
C ARG A 153 -15.04 -8.78 1.04
N PHE A 154 -14.74 -8.30 2.23
CA PHE A 154 -14.81 -6.88 2.56
C PHE A 154 -13.41 -6.36 2.84
N PHE A 155 -12.99 -5.34 2.09
CA PHE A 155 -11.67 -4.76 2.22
C PHE A 155 -11.79 -3.33 2.73
N THR A 156 -11.29 -3.11 3.94
CA THR A 156 -11.22 -1.80 4.58
C THR A 156 -9.82 -1.23 4.43
N ALA A 157 -9.71 0.10 4.39
CA ALA A 157 -8.44 0.81 4.34
C ALA A 157 -8.58 2.14 5.08
N TYR A 158 -7.45 2.70 5.51
CA TYR A 158 -7.42 4.04 6.09
C TYR A 158 -6.63 5.01 5.20
N SER A 159 -7.12 6.25 5.07
CA SER A 159 -6.36 7.39 4.53
C SER A 159 -6.03 8.35 5.66
N ASP A 160 -4.78 8.80 5.78
CA ASP A 160 -4.39 9.76 6.80
C ASP A 160 -4.52 11.19 6.27
N THR A 161 -5.48 11.95 6.81
CA THR A 161 -5.66 13.36 6.47
C THR A 161 -4.46 14.20 6.91
N LYS A 162 -3.71 13.80 7.95
CA LYS A 162 -2.48 14.47 8.41
C LYS A 162 -1.33 14.31 7.41
N ALA A 163 -1.34 13.26 6.60
CA ALA A 163 -0.40 13.07 5.49
C ALA A 163 -0.80 13.87 4.23
N ARG A 164 -1.90 14.64 4.30
CA ARG A 164 -2.61 15.27 3.17
C ARG A 164 -2.99 14.26 2.08
N GLU A 165 -3.18 12.99 2.44
CA GLU A 165 -3.63 11.96 1.52
C GLU A 165 -5.13 12.10 1.28
N LEU A 166 -5.51 12.31 0.03
CA LEU A 166 -6.92 12.41 -0.39
C LEU A 166 -7.55 11.04 -0.68
N GLY A 167 -6.87 9.94 -0.37
CA GLY A 167 -7.33 8.59 -0.70
C GLY A 167 -7.41 8.31 -2.20
N THR A 168 -6.66 9.04 -3.04
CA THR A 168 -6.71 8.97 -4.51
C THR A 168 -6.55 7.55 -5.06
N ILE A 169 -5.68 6.73 -4.47
CA ILE A 169 -5.51 5.32 -4.85
C ILE A 169 -6.82 4.54 -4.63
N TYR A 170 -7.48 4.73 -3.49
CA TYR A 170 -8.71 4.03 -3.15
C TYR A 170 -9.89 4.52 -3.98
N GLN A 171 -9.96 5.82 -4.27
CA GLN A 171 -10.94 6.39 -5.21
C GLN A 171 -10.79 5.75 -6.60
N ALA A 172 -9.56 5.62 -7.11
CA ALA A 172 -9.29 4.93 -8.36
C ALA A 172 -9.66 3.42 -8.34
N CYS A 173 -9.72 2.82 -7.14
CA CYS A 173 -10.16 1.44 -6.93
C CYS A 173 -11.67 1.33 -6.63
N ASN A 174 -12.45 2.40 -6.80
CA ASN A 174 -13.88 2.46 -6.52
C ASN A 174 -14.25 2.14 -5.06
N PHE A 175 -13.41 2.54 -4.10
CA PHE A 175 -13.75 2.39 -2.69
C PHE A 175 -14.78 3.44 -2.27
N THR A 176 -15.83 2.99 -1.58
CA THR A 176 -16.77 3.88 -0.88
C THR A 176 -16.11 4.48 0.37
N TYR A 177 -16.20 5.81 0.52
CA TYR A 177 -15.78 6.54 1.71
C TYR A 177 -16.90 6.57 2.76
N LEU A 178 -16.57 6.31 4.04
CA LEU A 178 -17.58 6.22 5.12
C LEU A 178 -17.35 7.16 6.30
N GLY A 179 -16.49 8.15 6.13
CA GLY A 179 -16.28 9.20 7.12
C GLY A 179 -15.09 8.97 8.04
N GLN A 180 -15.02 9.83 9.06
CA GLN A 180 -13.88 9.94 9.99
C GLN A 180 -14.18 9.33 11.38
N SER A 181 -15.43 8.94 11.61
CA SER A 181 -15.98 8.60 12.93
C SER A 181 -16.71 7.26 12.90
N SER A 182 -16.09 6.22 12.35
CA SER A 182 -16.59 4.84 12.43
C SER A 182 -16.00 4.10 13.61
#